data_AF-A0A6V8PQL1-F1
#
_entry.id   AF-A0A6V8PQL1-F1
#
_cell.length_a   1.000
_cell.length_b   1.000
_cell.length_c   1.000
_cell.angle_alpha   90.00
_cell.angle_beta   90.00
_cell.angle_gamma   90.00
#
_symmetry.space_group_name_H-M   'P 1'
#
loop_
_entity.id
_entity.type
_entity.pdbx_description
1 polymer ?
#
loop_
_entity_poly.entity_id
_entity_poly.type
_entity_poly.pdbx_seq_one_letter_code
_entity_poly.pdbx_strand_id
1 'polypeptide(L)'
;RLKMKDLKFEVNSIGCEKCRPDYKKALVNFFSAKVTGLCPDCNRRYMNNPLRILDCKGSACAELRKNSPKITDYLCKECKLHFEEFLSLLNILHITYNINSCMVRGLDYYTRTTFEITSP
;
A
#
# COMPACT_ATOMS: atom_id res chain seq x y z
N ARG A 1 20.69 -20.96 5.14
CA ARG A 1 19.29 -20.85 4.64
C ARG A 1 18.40 -21.73 5.52
N LEU A 2 17.28 -21.22 6.02
CA LEU A 2 16.43 -21.90 7.03
C LEU A 2 15.45 -22.95 6.45
N LYS A 3 15.52 -23.26 5.15
CA LYS A 3 14.67 -24.25 4.44
C LYS A 3 13.15 -24.02 4.59
N MET A 4 12.71 -22.80 4.86
CA MET A 4 11.28 -22.44 4.86
C MET A 4 10.68 -22.62 3.47
N LYS A 5 9.43 -23.08 3.42
CA LYS A 5 8.64 -23.31 2.21
C LYS A 5 7.43 -22.37 2.18
N ASP A 6 6.79 -22.27 1.03
CA ASP A 6 5.50 -21.56 0.84
C ASP A 6 5.50 -20.08 1.23
N LEU A 7 6.68 -19.44 1.16
CA LEU A 7 6.82 -18.02 1.40
C LEU A 7 6.17 -17.21 0.27
N LYS A 8 5.38 -16.20 0.65
CA LYS A 8 4.83 -15.22 -0.28
C LYS A 8 5.61 -13.93 -0.14
N PHE A 9 6.15 -13.45 -1.25
CA PHE A 9 6.82 -12.16 -1.30
C PHE A 9 5.87 -11.10 -1.84
N GLU A 10 5.53 -10.12 -1.00
CA GLU A 10 4.64 -9.03 -1.34
C GLU A 10 5.44 -7.72 -1.43
N VAL A 11 5.19 -6.95 -2.48
CA VAL A 11 5.92 -5.71 -2.76
C VAL A 11 4.95 -4.56 -3.06
N ASN A 12 5.39 -3.34 -2.77
CA ASN A 12 4.65 -2.12 -3.10
C ASN A 12 5.63 -0.93 -3.13
N SER A 13 5.21 0.20 -3.72
CA SER A 13 5.86 1.49 -3.53
C SER A 13 4.86 2.44 -2.87
N ILE A 14 5.24 3.07 -1.77
CA ILE A 14 4.39 4.06 -1.09
C ILE A 14 4.71 5.51 -1.49
N GLY A 15 5.43 5.67 -2.61
CA GLY A 15 5.83 6.96 -3.17
C GLY A 15 6.67 7.83 -2.22
N CYS A 16 6.80 9.10 -2.56
CA CYS A 16 7.44 10.12 -1.74
C CYS A 16 6.43 11.21 -1.33
N GLU A 17 6.91 12.24 -0.65
CA GLU A 17 6.13 13.42 -0.27
C GLU A 17 5.42 14.10 -1.45
N LYS A 18 5.98 14.02 -2.67
CA LYS A 18 5.37 14.56 -3.89
C LYS A 18 4.22 13.69 -4.43
N CYS A 19 4.24 12.38 -4.17
CA CYS A 19 3.23 11.44 -4.65
C CYS A 19 1.97 11.43 -3.78
N ARG A 20 2.16 11.61 -2.47
CA ARG A 20 1.13 11.42 -1.45
C ARG A 20 -0.04 12.40 -1.50
N PRO A 21 0.10 13.70 -1.85
CA PRO A 21 -1.00 14.64 -1.78
C PRO A 21 -2.19 14.22 -2.65
N ASP A 22 -1.96 13.88 -3.91
CA ASP A 22 -3.04 13.51 -4.82
C ASP A 22 -3.60 12.12 -4.52
N TYR A 23 -2.74 11.18 -4.08
CA TYR A 23 -3.21 9.89 -3.62
C TYR A 23 -4.08 9.98 -2.36
N LYS A 24 -3.72 10.83 -1.39
CA LYS A 24 -4.54 11.09 -0.20
C LYS A 24 -5.90 11.66 -0.59
N LYS A 25 -5.95 12.63 -1.52
CA LYS A 25 -7.22 13.16 -2.05
C LYS A 25 -8.07 12.06 -2.70
N ALA A 26 -7.46 11.20 -3.51
CA ALA A 26 -8.16 10.08 -4.14
C ALA A 26 -8.74 9.11 -3.11
N LEU A 27 -7.99 8.78 -2.05
CA LEU A 27 -8.48 7.94 -0.96
C LEU A 27 -9.63 8.60 -0.17
N VAL A 28 -9.51 9.90 0.15
CA VAL A 28 -10.59 10.65 0.81
C VAL A 28 -11.86 10.60 -0.06
N ASN A 29 -11.74 10.92 -1.35
CA ASN A 29 -12.88 10.86 -2.26
C ASN A 29 -13.50 9.46 -2.32
N PHE A 30 -12.67 8.42 -2.40
CA PHE A 30 -13.10 7.02 -2.43
C PHE A 30 -13.84 6.59 -1.16
N PHE A 31 -13.38 7.01 0.02
CA PHE A 31 -13.99 6.63 1.30
C PHE A 31 -15.15 7.54 1.73
N SER A 32 -15.37 8.69 1.08
CA SER A 32 -16.41 9.65 1.45
C SER A 32 -17.81 9.04 1.61
N ALA A 33 -18.25 8.24 0.64
CA ALA A 33 -19.54 7.54 0.68
C ALA A 33 -19.56 6.31 1.61
N LYS A 34 -18.41 5.91 2.15
CA LYS A 34 -18.20 4.68 2.94
C LYS A 34 -17.82 4.97 4.40
N VAL A 35 -17.65 6.25 4.75
CA VAL A 35 -17.00 6.69 6.00
C VAL A 35 -17.74 6.20 7.25
N THR A 36 -19.07 6.08 7.18
CA THR A 36 -19.93 5.60 8.27
C THR A 36 -19.75 4.11 8.55
N GLY A 37 -19.29 3.33 7.58
CA GLY A 37 -19.00 1.89 7.76
C GLY A 37 -17.57 1.61 8.21
N LEU A 38 -16.69 2.62 8.27
CA LEU A 38 -15.34 2.46 8.79
C LEU A 38 -15.36 2.23 10.30
N CYS A 39 -14.40 1.46 10.82
CA CYS A 39 -14.23 1.34 12.27
C CYS A 39 -13.88 2.71 12.90
N PRO A 40 -14.08 2.88 14.23
CA PRO A 40 -13.88 4.18 14.89
C PRO A 40 -12.50 4.80 14.63
N ASP A 41 -11.45 4.00 14.60
CA ASP A 41 -10.09 4.46 14.33
C ASP A 41 -9.92 4.95 12.89
N CYS A 42 -10.47 4.21 11.92
CA CYS A 42 -10.40 4.56 10.51
C CYS A 42 -11.26 5.79 10.18
N ASN A 43 -12.39 5.95 10.86
CA ASN A 43 -13.22 7.15 10.76
C ASN A 43 -12.42 8.40 11.22
N ARG A 44 -11.67 8.32 12.33
CA ARG A 44 -10.77 9.42 12.77
C ARG A 44 -9.59 9.66 11.82
N ARG A 45 -9.09 8.60 11.16
CA ARG A 45 -7.95 8.67 10.22
C ARG A 45 -8.34 9.16 8.83
N TYR A 46 -9.60 9.05 8.45
CA TYR A 46 -10.11 9.37 7.11
C TYR A 46 -9.62 10.72 6.58
N MET A 47 -9.74 11.80 7.36
CA MET A 47 -9.26 13.12 6.93
C MET A 47 -7.77 13.36 7.22
N ASN A 48 -7.24 12.78 8.29
CA ASN A 48 -5.87 13.07 8.77
C ASN A 48 -4.80 12.27 8.02
N ASN A 49 -4.99 10.95 7.92
CA ASN A 49 -4.06 10.04 7.27
C ASN A 49 -4.81 8.84 6.67
N PRO A 50 -5.50 9.03 5.53
CA PRO A 50 -6.33 8.00 4.90
C PRO A 50 -5.54 6.75 4.47
N LEU A 51 -4.21 6.85 4.32
CA LEU A 51 -3.33 5.71 4.06
C LEU A 51 -3.51 4.61 5.12
N ARG A 52 -3.69 5.01 6.38
CA ARG A 52 -3.83 4.12 7.55
C ARG A 52 -5.17 3.37 7.61
N ILE A 53 -6.01 3.50 6.59
CA ILE A 53 -7.21 2.69 6.40
C ILE A 53 -6.85 1.42 5.62
N LEU A 54 -5.82 1.48 4.77
CA LEU A 54 -5.40 0.38 3.90
C LEU A 54 -4.77 -0.78 4.70
N ASP A 55 -4.10 -0.48 5.82
CA ASP A 55 -3.50 -1.46 6.74
C ASP A 55 -4.43 -1.89 7.89
N CYS A 56 -5.70 -1.43 7.89
CA CYS A 56 -6.63 -1.77 8.96
C CYS A 56 -6.95 -3.28 8.97
N LYS A 57 -6.92 -3.92 10.14
CA LYS A 57 -7.22 -5.35 10.28
C LYS A 57 -8.71 -5.66 10.50
N GLY A 58 -9.56 -4.64 10.66
CA GLY A 58 -11.01 -4.83 10.84
C GLY A 58 -11.69 -5.31 9.57
N SER A 59 -12.56 -6.32 9.67
CA SER A 59 -13.27 -6.92 8.54
C SER A 59 -14.11 -5.91 7.75
N ALA A 60 -14.85 -5.04 8.44
CA ALA A 60 -15.62 -3.97 7.80
C ALA A 60 -14.73 -3.05 6.95
N CYS A 61 -13.60 -2.61 7.49
CA CYS A 61 -12.63 -1.78 6.74
C CYS A 61 -12.01 -2.54 5.57
N ALA A 62 -11.74 -3.85 5.74
CA ALA A 62 -11.20 -4.71 4.69
C ALA A 62 -12.15 -4.82 3.48
N GLU A 63 -13.45 -4.98 3.74
CA GLU A 63 -14.47 -4.96 2.70
C GLU A 63 -14.58 -3.59 2.02
N LEU A 64 -14.62 -2.51 2.80
CA LEU A 64 -14.81 -1.15 2.26
C LEU A 64 -13.62 -0.65 1.43
N ARG A 65 -12.40 -1.09 1.75
CA ARG A 65 -11.19 -0.74 0.98
C ARG A 65 -11.00 -1.56 -0.28
N LYS A 66 -11.81 -2.61 -0.53
CA LYS A 66 -11.73 -3.34 -1.81
C LYS A 66 -11.88 -2.35 -2.96
N ASN A 67 -11.00 -2.48 -3.95
CA ASN A 67 -10.91 -1.59 -5.11
C ASN A 67 -10.57 -0.12 -4.78
N SER A 68 -9.92 0.14 -3.63
CA SER A 68 -9.36 1.47 -3.37
C SER A 68 -8.36 1.84 -4.46
N PRO A 69 -8.18 3.16 -4.74
CA PRO A 69 -7.11 3.64 -5.60
C PRO A 69 -5.77 3.03 -5.19
N LYS A 70 -4.89 2.76 -6.16
CA LYS A 70 -3.55 2.20 -5.91
C LYS A 70 -2.54 3.33 -5.97
N ILE A 71 -1.66 3.43 -4.97
CA ILE A 71 -0.60 4.46 -4.95
C ILE A 71 0.33 4.39 -6.16
N THR A 72 0.48 3.22 -6.78
CA THR A 72 1.28 3.00 -8.00
C THR A 72 0.81 3.86 -9.17
N ASP A 73 -0.47 4.24 -9.18
CA ASP A 73 -1.06 5.09 -10.23
C ASP A 73 -0.82 6.59 -9.98
N TYR A 74 -0.26 6.95 -8.82
CA TYR A 74 -0.01 8.32 -8.35
C TYR A 74 1.49 8.58 -8.10
N LEU A 75 2.37 7.68 -8.54
CA LEU A 75 3.80 7.86 -8.37
C LEU A 75 4.31 8.99 -9.28
N CYS A 76 5.13 9.88 -8.73
CA CYS A 76 5.92 10.78 -9.55
C CYS A 76 6.93 9.98 -10.40
N LYS A 77 7.46 10.61 -11.47
CA LYS A 77 8.39 9.97 -12.41
C LYS A 77 9.55 9.26 -11.71
N GLU A 78 10.18 9.90 -10.73
CA GLU A 78 11.31 9.34 -9.97
C GLU A 78 10.92 8.08 -9.18
N CYS A 79 9.76 8.10 -8.49
CA CYS A 79 9.30 6.95 -7.72
C CYS A 79 8.81 5.81 -8.60
N LYS A 80 8.25 6.12 -9.77
CA LYS A 80 7.85 5.13 -10.77
C LYS A 80 9.09 4.40 -11.31
N LEU A 81 10.09 5.13 -11.78
CA LEU A 81 11.35 4.55 -12.28
C LEU A 81 12.05 3.71 -11.21
N HIS A 82 12.14 4.21 -9.97
CA HIS A 82 12.71 3.45 -8.86
C HIS A 82 11.98 2.14 -8.59
N PHE A 83 10.64 2.14 -8.67
CA PHE A 83 9.87 0.92 -8.44
C PHE A 83 10.01 -0.07 -9.61
N GLU A 84 9.99 0.43 -10.86
CA GLU A 84 10.22 -0.38 -12.05
C GLU A 84 11.61 -1.04 -12.04
N GLU A 85 12.66 -0.30 -11.64
CA GLU A 85 14.01 -0.84 -11.46
C GLU A 85 14.03 -1.96 -10.41
N PHE A 86 13.40 -1.74 -9.26
CA PHE A 86 13.28 -2.76 -8.22
C PHE A 86 12.58 -4.03 -8.73
N LEU A 87 11.45 -3.90 -9.43
CA LEU A 87 10.74 -5.04 -10.01
C LEU A 87 11.56 -5.77 -11.08
N SER A 88 12.32 -5.02 -11.89
CA SER A 88 13.24 -5.59 -12.88
C SER A 88 14.33 -6.44 -12.22
N LEU A 89 14.93 -5.96 -11.13
CA LEU A 89 15.93 -6.72 -10.37
C LEU A 89 15.36 -8.03 -9.80
N LEU A 90 14.12 -8.01 -9.29
CA LEU A 90 13.46 -9.22 -8.83
C LEU A 90 13.25 -10.23 -9.96
N ASN A 91 12.87 -9.75 -11.16
CA ASN A 91 12.70 -10.60 -12.33
C ASN A 91 14.03 -11.22 -12.77
N ILE A 92 15.13 -10.46 -12.80
CA ILE A 92 16.48 -10.95 -13.11
C ILE A 92 16.92 -12.03 -12.13
N LEU A 93 16.58 -11.87 -10.85
CA LEU A 93 16.87 -12.84 -9.80
C LEU A 93 15.89 -14.03 -9.76
N HIS A 94 14.91 -14.07 -10.67
CA HIS A 94 13.84 -15.06 -10.71
C HIS A 94 13.06 -15.17 -9.38
N ILE A 95 12.86 -14.04 -8.69
CA ILE A 95 12.08 -13.97 -7.45
C ILE A 95 10.63 -13.68 -7.82
N THR A 96 9.73 -14.63 -7.57
CA THR A 96 8.29 -14.41 -7.70
C THR A 96 7.78 -13.45 -6.62
N TYR A 97 6.96 -12.48 -7.00
CA TYR A 97 6.34 -11.52 -6.08
C TYR A 97 4.90 -11.19 -6.46
N ASN A 98 4.15 -10.65 -5.50
CA ASN A 98 2.82 -10.07 -5.70
C ASN A 98 2.83 -8.58 -5.34
N ILE A 99 2.19 -7.74 -6.16
CA ILE A 99 2.03 -6.32 -5.83
C ILE A 99 0.84 -6.15 -4.88
N ASN A 100 1.11 -5.78 -3.63
CA ASN A 100 0.07 -5.52 -2.63
C ASN A 100 -0.08 -4.00 -2.41
N SER A 101 -0.97 -3.37 -3.17
CA SER A 101 -1.25 -1.93 -3.05
C SER A 101 -1.79 -1.47 -1.69
N CYS A 102 -2.35 -2.38 -0.89
CA CYS A 102 -2.83 -2.10 0.47
C CYS A 102 -1.72 -2.16 1.52
N MET A 103 -0.57 -2.75 1.18
CA MET A 103 0.60 -2.79 2.05
C MET A 103 1.19 -1.39 2.15
N VAL A 104 0.81 -0.70 3.22
CA VAL A 104 1.40 0.56 3.64
C VAL A 104 2.14 0.34 4.95
N ARG A 105 3.06 1.24 5.27
CA ARG A 105 3.69 1.27 6.58
C ARG A 105 3.02 2.32 7.43
N GLY A 106 2.70 1.96 8.67
CA GLY A 106 2.53 2.96 9.69
C GLY A 106 3.85 3.65 9.95
N LEU A 107 3.95 4.86 10.44
CA LEU A 107 5.16 5.71 10.43
C LEU A 107 5.35 6.39 9.07
N ASP A 108 5.25 7.71 9.11
CA ASP A 108 5.11 8.52 7.89
C ASP A 108 6.46 8.79 7.19
N TYR A 109 7.58 8.39 7.80
CA TYR A 109 8.93 8.56 7.24
C TYR A 109 9.28 7.55 6.14
N TYR A 110 8.55 6.44 6.01
CA TYR A 110 8.82 5.49 4.93
C TYR A 110 8.58 6.16 3.59
N THR A 111 9.37 5.86 2.57
CA THR A 111 9.12 6.31 1.19
C THR A 111 9.55 5.23 0.21
N ARG A 112 9.10 5.31 -1.04
CA ARG A 112 9.43 4.39 -2.13
C ARG A 112 9.10 2.93 -1.76
N THR A 113 10.02 2.00 -2.03
CA THR A 113 9.76 0.55 -1.95
C THR A 113 9.48 0.09 -0.52
N THR A 114 8.47 -0.77 -0.41
CA THR A 114 8.12 -1.53 0.78
C THR A 114 7.88 -2.98 0.37
N PHE A 115 8.26 -3.93 1.22
CA PHE A 115 8.00 -5.34 0.98
C PHE A 115 7.75 -6.10 2.28
N GLU A 116 7.08 -7.25 2.17
CA GLU A 116 6.87 -8.25 3.21
C GLU A 116 7.14 -9.64 2.67
N ILE A 117 7.65 -10.52 3.52
CA ILE A 117 7.67 -11.95 3.28
C ILE A 117 6.73 -12.57 4.31
N THR A 118 5.65 -13.18 3.83
CA THR A 118 4.64 -13.82 4.68
C THR A 118 4.69 -15.34 4.53
N SER A 119 4.34 -16.02 5.60
CA SER A 119 4.05 -17.45 5.62
C SER A 119 2.54 -17.62 5.81
N PRO A 120 1.91 -18.66 5.21
CA PRO A 120 0.56 -19.07 5.57
C PRO A 120 0.39 -19.28 7.07
#